data_AF-A0A399IC92-F1
#
_entry.id   AF-A0A399IC92-F1
#
_cell.length_a   1.000
_cell.length_b   1.000
_cell.length_c   1.000
_cell.angle_alpha   90.00
_cell.angle_beta   90.00
_cell.angle_gamma   90.00
#
_symmetry.space_group_name_H-M   'P 1'
#
loop_
_entity.id
_entity.type
_entity.pdbx_description
1 polymer ?
#
loop_
_entity_poly.entity_id
_entity_poly.type
_entity_poly.pdbx_seq_one_letter_code
_entity_poly.pdbx_strand_id
1 'polypeptide(L)'
;MANTERMLALQNVREAKKAINEARSLKGLDPEQSELLENLYVDLDCQEDTLIKEAIDDKINDLRAAGTRLEEAAKKISKDIDKLKKVSELVEKTAKAIKILVNIASNAGKLGLT
;
A
#
# COMPACT_ATOMS: atom_id res chain seq x y z
N MET A 1 14.45 -10.27 1.70
CA MET A 1 15.90 -10.45 1.54
C MET A 1 16.46 -9.51 0.48
N ALA A 2 15.82 -9.43 -0.71
CA ALA A 2 16.21 -8.50 -1.78
C ALA A 2 16.47 -7.03 -1.36
N ASN A 3 15.64 -6.45 -0.47
CA ASN A 3 15.81 -5.04 -0.07
C ASN A 3 17.07 -4.79 0.78
N THR A 4 17.48 -5.75 1.60
CA THR A 4 18.71 -5.65 2.41
C THR A 4 19.95 -5.78 1.55
N GLU A 5 19.96 -6.74 0.63
CA GLU A 5 21.05 -6.95 -0.34
C GLU A 5 21.20 -5.74 -1.28
N ARG A 6 20.09 -5.16 -1.74
CA ARG A 6 20.10 -3.96 -2.58
C ARG A 6 20.62 -2.73 -1.84
N MET A 7 20.26 -2.57 -0.57
CA MET A 7 20.77 -1.46 0.25
C MET A 7 22.28 -1.58 0.50
N LEU A 8 22.77 -2.81 0.72
CA LEU A 8 24.21 -3.08 0.79
C LEU A 8 24.92 -2.80 -0.53
N ALA A 9 24.34 -3.22 -1.66
CA ALA A 9 24.88 -2.92 -2.99
C ALA A 9 24.96 -1.40 -3.24
N LEU A 10 23.91 -0.65 -2.90
CA LEU A 10 23.88 0.81 -3.01
C LEU A 10 24.97 1.46 -2.14
N GLN A 11 25.15 0.97 -0.92
CA GLN A 11 26.20 1.47 -0.04
C GLN A 11 27.60 1.21 -0.63
N ASN A 12 27.85 0.00 -1.14
CA ASN A 12 29.13 -0.35 -1.77
C ASN A 12 29.41 0.51 -3.02
N VAL A 13 28.40 0.76 -3.86
CA VAL A 13 28.54 1.64 -5.03
C VAL A 13 28.90 3.06 -4.60
N ARG A 14 28.26 3.60 -3.55
CA ARG A 14 28.58 4.94 -3.03
C ARG A 14 29.99 5.04 -2.46
N GLU A 15 30.42 4.02 -1.72
CA GLU A 15 31.78 3.94 -1.19
C GLU A 15 32.81 3.88 -2.33
N ALA A 16 32.54 3.08 -3.38
CA ALA A 16 33.37 3.04 -4.57
C ALA A 16 33.41 4.39 -5.33
N LYS A 17 32.27 5.06 -5.52
CA LYS A 17 32.21 6.40 -6.16
C LYS A 17 33.04 7.41 -5.38
N LYS A 18 32.95 7.38 -4.05
CA LYS A 18 33.76 8.25 -3.18
C LYS A 18 35.25 7.99 -3.39
N ALA A 19 35.67 6.72 -3.36
CA ALA A 19 37.08 6.35 -3.56
C ALA A 19 37.59 6.77 -4.95
N ILE A 20 36.79 6.60 -6.01
CA ILE A 20 37.16 7.03 -7.37
C ILE A 20 37.23 8.55 -7.46
N ASN A 21 36.30 9.27 -6.84
CA ASN A 21 36.33 10.74 -6.81
C ASN A 21 37.56 11.28 -6.06
N GLU A 22 37.95 10.63 -4.97
CA GLU A 22 39.19 10.91 -4.25
C GLU A 22 40.41 10.63 -5.15
N ALA A 23 40.42 9.51 -5.87
CA ALA A 23 41.49 9.16 -6.81
C ALA A 23 41.61 10.16 -7.98
N ARG A 24 40.49 10.62 -8.55
CA ARG A 24 40.44 11.67 -9.60
C ARG A 24 41.04 12.99 -9.15
N SER A 25 41.05 13.25 -7.84
CA SER A 25 41.59 14.47 -7.26
C SER A 25 43.11 14.42 -7.05
N LEU A 26 43.76 13.28 -7.31
CA LEU A 26 45.20 13.12 -7.16
C LEU A 26 45.95 13.90 -8.24
N LYS A 27 47.04 14.57 -7.82
CA LYS A 27 47.94 15.25 -8.75
C LYS A 27 48.86 14.24 -9.44
N GLY A 28 49.17 14.50 -10.71
CA GLY A 28 50.14 13.70 -11.47
C GLY A 28 49.57 12.49 -12.18
N LEU A 29 48.24 12.38 -12.28
CA LEU A 29 47.59 11.42 -13.17
C LEU A 29 47.94 11.74 -14.62
N ASP A 30 48.26 10.71 -15.39
CA ASP A 30 48.35 10.84 -16.84
C ASP A 30 46.93 10.91 -17.46
N PRO A 31 46.81 11.33 -18.74
CA PRO A 31 45.50 11.47 -19.39
C PRO A 31 44.68 10.17 -19.43
N GLU A 32 45.33 9.02 -19.62
CA GLU A 32 44.66 7.71 -19.72
C GLU A 32 44.11 7.27 -18.36
N GLN A 33 44.87 7.49 -17.29
CA GLN A 33 44.42 7.27 -15.91
C GLN A 33 43.25 8.17 -15.55
N SER A 34 43.32 9.46 -15.94
CA SER A 34 42.23 10.40 -15.69
C SER A 34 40.96 10.00 -16.44
N GLU A 35 41.08 9.57 -17.69
CA GLU A 35 39.95 9.09 -18.50
C GLU A 35 39.35 7.80 -17.91
N LEU A 36 40.19 6.84 -17.51
CA LEU A 36 39.72 5.60 -16.89
C LEU A 36 38.94 5.86 -15.60
N LEU A 37 39.44 6.75 -14.73
CA LEU A 37 38.77 7.11 -13.50
C LEU A 37 37.46 7.88 -13.75
N GLU A 38 37.40 8.71 -14.80
CA GLU A 38 36.15 9.35 -15.23
C GLU A 38 35.11 8.32 -15.65
N ASN A 39 35.49 7.40 -16.53
CA ASN A 39 34.60 6.36 -17.06
C ASN A 39 34.09 5.45 -15.93
N LEU A 40 34.97 5.04 -15.01
CA LEU A 40 34.56 4.25 -13.85
C LEU A 40 33.61 5.02 -12.92
N TYR A 41 33.80 6.33 -12.76
CA TYR A 41 32.89 7.16 -11.98
C TYR A 41 31.49 7.19 -12.61
N VAL A 42 31.42 7.39 -13.94
CA VAL A 42 30.17 7.40 -14.71
C VAL A 42 29.48 6.04 -14.67
N ASP A 43 30.23 4.95 -14.80
CA ASP A 43 29.68 3.60 -14.70
C ASP A 43 29.05 3.35 -13.33
N LEU A 44 29.73 3.72 -12.25
CA LEU A 44 29.19 3.60 -10.89
C LEU A 44 27.97 4.51 -10.67
N ASP A 45 27.92 5.69 -11.28
CA ASP A 45 26.75 6.57 -11.26
C ASP A 45 25.54 5.89 -11.91
N CYS A 46 25.73 5.29 -13.08
CA CYS A 46 24.69 4.52 -13.78
C CYS A 46 24.21 3.31 -12.96
N GLN A 47 25.10 2.63 -12.25
CA GLN A 47 24.74 1.52 -11.36
C GLN A 47 23.95 2.00 -10.14
N GLU A 48 24.33 3.13 -9.53
CA GLU A 48 23.58 3.74 -8.44
C GLU A 48 22.14 4.08 -8.87
N ASP A 49 21.97 4.71 -10.03
CA ASP A 49 20.65 5.04 -10.59
C ASP A 49 19.80 3.80 -10.85
N THR A 50 20.40 2.74 -11.38
CA THR A 50 19.72 1.47 -11.63
C THR A 50 19.19 0.86 -10.32
N LEU A 51 20.04 0.79 -9.29
CA LEU A 51 19.66 0.26 -7.98
C LEU A 51 18.55 1.10 -7.32
N ILE A 52 18.61 2.43 -7.45
CA ILE A 52 17.57 3.33 -6.94
C ILE A 52 16.25 3.08 -7.67
N LYS A 53 16.28 2.98 -9.01
CA LYS A 53 15.09 2.75 -9.83
C LYS A 53 14.40 1.43 -9.48
N GLU A 54 15.16 0.34 -9.34
CA GLU A 54 14.61 -0.95 -8.91
C GLU A 54 13.95 -0.88 -7.53
N ALA A 55 14.56 -0.15 -6.58
CA ALA A 55 13.97 0.04 -5.25
C ALA A 55 12.64 0.82 -5.31
N ILE A 56 12.55 1.81 -6.21
CA ILE A 56 11.32 2.56 -6.46
C ILE A 56 10.26 1.65 -7.09
N ASP A 57 10.62 0.85 -8.09
CA ASP A 57 9.68 -0.06 -8.76
C ASP A 57 9.10 -1.10 -7.79
N ASP A 58 9.92 -1.66 -6.90
CA ASP A 58 9.45 -2.55 -5.83
C ASP A 58 8.48 -1.83 -4.89
N LYS A 59 8.77 -0.58 -4.51
CA LYS A 59 7.86 0.21 -3.67
C LYS A 59 6.56 0.56 -4.37
N ILE A 60 6.58 0.83 -5.67
CA ILE A 60 5.37 1.03 -6.48
C ILE A 60 4.54 -0.25 -6.50
N ASN A 61 5.16 -1.42 -6.66
CA ASN A 61 4.46 -2.71 -6.64
C ASN A 61 3.84 -2.99 -5.25
N ASP A 62 4.56 -2.72 -4.16
CA ASP A 62 4.03 -2.81 -2.79
C ASP A 62 2.80 -1.91 -2.60
N LEU A 63 2.87 -0.66 -3.08
CA LEU A 63 1.78 0.32 -3.00
C LEU A 63 0.57 -0.12 -3.83
N ARG A 64 0.78 -0.66 -5.03
CA ARG A 64 -0.29 -1.24 -5.85
C ARG A 64 -0.99 -2.39 -5.12
N ALA A 65 -0.23 -3.31 -4.54
CA ALA A 65 -0.79 -4.42 -3.77
C ALA A 65 -1.53 -3.95 -2.50
N ALA A 66 -1.05 -2.90 -1.84
CA ALA A 66 -1.77 -2.26 -0.74
C ALA A 66 -3.08 -1.60 -1.20
N GLY A 67 -3.06 -0.92 -2.35
CA GLY A 67 -4.25 -0.34 -2.98
C GLY A 67 -5.33 -1.37 -3.27
N THR A 68 -4.98 -2.50 -3.89
CA THR A 68 -5.92 -3.61 -4.15
C THR A 68 -6.55 -4.15 -2.87
N ARG A 69 -5.75 -4.37 -1.82
CA ARG A 69 -6.25 -4.82 -0.50
C ARG A 69 -7.23 -3.82 0.11
N LEU A 70 -6.95 -2.52 -0.04
CA LEU A 70 -7.84 -1.47 0.45
C LEU A 70 -9.18 -1.46 -0.31
N GLU A 71 -9.14 -1.65 -1.63
CA GLU A 71 -10.34 -1.75 -2.47
C GLU A 71 -11.21 -2.97 -2.08
N GLU A 72 -10.57 -4.12 -1.84
CA GLU A 72 -11.27 -5.33 -1.36
C GLU A 72 -11.90 -5.12 0.02
N ALA A 73 -11.19 -4.47 0.94
CA ALA A 73 -11.72 -4.11 2.26
C ALA A 73 -12.92 -3.17 2.14
N ALA A 74 -12.84 -2.15 1.27
CA ALA A 74 -13.95 -1.23 1.01
C ALA A 74 -15.18 -1.96 0.45
N LYS A 75 -14.99 -2.88 -0.51
CA LYS A 75 -16.07 -3.74 -1.05
C LYS A 75 -16.73 -4.58 0.05
N LYS A 76 -15.93 -5.16 0.95
CA LYS A 76 -16.43 -5.97 2.08
C LYS A 76 -17.24 -5.12 3.05
N ILE A 77 -16.74 -3.94 3.43
CA ILE A 77 -17.46 -2.98 4.29
C ILE A 77 -18.79 -2.58 3.65
N SER A 78 -18.81 -2.22 2.37
CA SER A 78 -20.05 -1.87 1.66
C SER A 78 -21.07 -3.01 1.70
N LYS A 79 -20.62 -4.25 1.45
CA LYS A 79 -21.50 -5.43 1.51
C LYS A 79 -22.07 -5.65 2.91
N ASP A 80 -21.29 -5.42 3.95
CA ASP A 80 -21.75 -5.58 5.33
C ASP A 80 -22.71 -4.46 5.74
N ILE A 81 -22.51 -3.22 5.26
CA ILE A 81 -23.49 -2.12 5.40
C ILE A 81 -24.83 -2.51 4.76
N ASP A 82 -24.82 -3.07 3.55
CA ASP A 82 -26.06 -3.49 2.87
C ASP A 82 -26.78 -4.61 3.63
N LYS A 83 -26.06 -5.54 4.26
CA LYS A 83 -26.67 -6.54 5.14
C LYS A 83 -27.30 -5.88 6.37
N LEU A 84 -26.61 -4.94 7.02
CA LEU A 84 -27.13 -4.24 8.19
C LEU A 84 -28.39 -3.44 7.85
N LYS A 85 -28.44 -2.79 6.69
CA LYS A 85 -29.67 -2.13 6.19
C LYS A 85 -30.83 -3.13 6.07
N LYS A 86 -30.61 -4.29 5.44
CA LYS A 86 -31.64 -5.34 5.33
C LYS A 86 -32.12 -5.85 6.68
N VAL A 87 -31.21 -6.06 7.64
CA VAL A 87 -31.58 -6.47 9.00
C VAL A 87 -32.44 -5.39 9.66
N SER A 88 -32.06 -4.12 9.54
CA SER A 88 -32.83 -2.99 10.08
C SER A 88 -34.25 -2.94 9.49
N GLU A 89 -34.41 -3.12 8.18
CA GLU A 89 -35.73 -3.18 7.53
C GLU A 89 -36.58 -4.35 8.04
N LEU A 90 -35.98 -5.52 8.27
CA LEU A 90 -36.68 -6.68 8.83
C LEU A 90 -37.13 -6.43 10.27
N VAL A 91 -36.27 -5.81 11.09
CA VAL A 91 -36.61 -5.42 12.46
C VAL A 91 -37.76 -4.42 12.46
N GLU A 92 -37.74 -3.41 11.58
CA GLU A 92 -38.82 -2.43 11.47
C GLU A 92 -40.15 -3.08 11.04
N LYS A 93 -40.12 -3.99 10.05
CA LYS A 93 -41.31 -4.76 9.64
C LYS A 93 -41.86 -5.59 10.79
N THR A 94 -40.97 -6.24 11.55
CA THR A 94 -41.36 -7.05 12.72
C THR A 94 -41.99 -6.18 13.81
N ALA A 95 -41.41 -5.02 14.12
CA ALA A 95 -41.96 -4.07 15.08
C ALA A 95 -43.35 -3.56 14.65
N LYS A 96 -43.55 -3.26 13.36
CA LYS A 96 -44.87 -2.88 12.82
C LYS A 96 -45.89 -4.01 12.96
N ALA A 97 -45.52 -5.25 12.66
CA ALA A 97 -46.40 -6.40 12.82
C ALA A 97 -46.83 -6.62 14.28
N ILE A 98 -45.88 -6.52 15.22
CA ILE A 98 -46.17 -6.61 16.66
C ILE A 98 -47.15 -5.51 17.08
N LYS A 99 -46.95 -4.27 16.64
CA LYS A 99 -47.86 -3.15 16.94
C LYS A 99 -49.28 -3.42 16.43
N ILE A 100 -49.42 -4.00 15.23
CA ILE A 100 -50.73 -4.38 14.68
C ILE A 100 -51.39 -5.45 15.55
N LEU A 101 -50.66 -6.49 15.94
CA LEU A 101 -51.19 -7.55 16.81
C LEU A 101 -51.66 -7.01 18.16
N VAL A 102 -50.87 -6.13 18.79
CA VAL A 102 -51.25 -5.45 20.05
C VAL A 102 -52.53 -4.63 19.87
N ASN A 103 -52.66 -3.90 18.76
CA ASN A 103 -53.88 -3.13 18.47
C ASN A 103 -55.10 -4.03 18.27
N ILE A 104 -54.98 -5.15 17.56
CA ILE A 104 -56.05 -6.13 17.36
C ILE A 104 -56.49 -6.72 18.71
N ALA A 105 -55.54 -7.19 19.52
CA ALA A 105 -55.84 -7.76 20.83
C ALA A 105 -56.51 -6.74 21.77
N SER A 106 -56.03 -5.49 21.76
CA SER A 106 -56.61 -4.40 22.55
C SER A 106 -58.04 -4.06 22.10
N ASN A 107 -58.34 -4.14 20.81
CA ASN A 107 -59.68 -3.89 20.29
C ASN A 107 -60.63 -5.08 20.55
N ALA A 108 -60.14 -6.32 20.49
CA ALA A 108 -60.92 -7.52 20.84
C ALA A 108 -61.35 -7.49 22.32
N GLY A 109 -60.43 -7.13 23.23
CA GLY A 109 -60.76 -6.97 24.65
C GLY A 109 -61.74 -5.84 24.95
N LYS A 110 -61.82 -4.81 24.10
CA LYS A 110 -62.81 -3.73 24.20
C LYS A 110 -64.19 -4.10 23.66
N LEU A 111 -64.27 -5.08 22.76
CA LEU A 111 -65.53 -5.56 22.16
C LEU A 111 -66.18 -6.72 22.94
N GLY A 112 -65.60 -7.14 24.07
CA GLY A 112 -66.19 -8.16 24.94
C GLY A 112 -66.20 -9.58 24.37
N LEU A 113 -65.33 -9.88 23.40
CA LEU A 113 -65.12 -11.24 22.89
C LEU A 113 -64.12 -11.99 23.78
N THR A 114 -64.58 -12.38 24.97
CA THR A 114 -64.01 -13.46 25.80
C THR A 114 -65.11 -14.47 26.09
#